data_AF-A0A7J4M6P8-F1
#
_entry.id   AF-A0A7J4M6P8-F1
#
_cell.length_a   1.000
_cell.length_b   1.000
_cell.length_c   1.000
_cell.angle_alpha   90.00
_cell.angle_beta   90.00
_cell.angle_gamma   90.00
#
_symmetry.space_group_name_H-M   'P 1'
#
loop_
_entity.id
_entity.type
_entity.pdbx_description
1 polymer ?
#
loop_
_entity_poly.entity_id
_entity_poly.type
_entity_poly.pdbx_seq_one_letter_code
_entity_poly.pdbx_strand_id
1 'polypeptide(L)'
;MTLTTSFFIIALLVVSIWVIIEFKRMKHKIFAFFLIGLIIFTYATFTISLQGKNVTLTTVPGMIDAGKLYFSWLGSVFVKAKTVTMYAIGIDWKDYNESVISENTKNESVWDKLK
;
A
#
# COMPACT_ATOMS: atom_id res chain seq x y z
N MET A 1 7.99 31.66 -6.88
CA MET A 1 7.13 30.71 -7.61
C MET A 1 7.89 29.92 -8.69
N THR A 2 9.04 30.38 -9.20
CA THR A 2 9.83 29.70 -10.23
C THR A 2 10.68 28.52 -9.71
N LEU A 3 11.34 28.68 -8.55
CA LEU A 3 12.20 27.64 -7.95
C LEU A 3 11.47 26.32 -7.68
N THR A 4 10.29 26.36 -7.08
CA THR A 4 9.50 25.16 -6.75
C THR A 4 9.12 24.36 -7.99
N THR A 5 8.74 25.04 -9.06
CA THR A 5 8.38 24.42 -10.35
C THR A 5 9.60 23.81 -11.02
N SER A 6 10.76 24.47 -10.98
CA SER A 6 12.02 23.95 -11.51
C SER A 6 12.45 22.65 -10.80
N PHE A 7 12.35 22.59 -9.47
CA PHE A 7 12.65 21.36 -8.72
C PHE A 7 11.68 20.22 -9.06
N PHE A 8 10.41 20.54 -9.28
CA PHE A 8 9.41 19.55 -9.67
C PHE A 8 9.69 18.96 -11.06
N ILE A 9 10.10 19.80 -12.02
CA ILE A 9 10.48 19.39 -13.38
C ILE A 9 11.73 18.51 -13.35
N ILE A 10 12.74 18.89 -12.55
CA ILE A 10 13.97 18.09 -12.39
C ILE A 10 13.65 16.73 -11.75
N ALA A 11 12.84 16.71 -10.70
CA ALA A 11 12.42 15.45 -10.07
C ALA A 11 11.67 14.54 -11.05
N LEU A 12 10.77 15.11 -11.85
CA LEU A 12 10.05 14.38 -12.90
C LEU A 12 11.02 13.77 -13.92
N LEU A 13 11.97 14.55 -14.43
CA LEU A 13 12.98 14.08 -15.40
C LEU A 13 13.85 12.96 -14.83
N VAL A 14 14.28 13.07 -13.58
CA VAL A 14 15.09 12.03 -12.91
C VAL A 14 14.32 10.72 -12.80
N VAL A 15 13.05 10.78 -12.38
CA VAL A 15 12.18 9.60 -12.31
C VAL A 15 11.99 8.99 -13.70
N SER A 16 11.75 9.81 -14.73
CA SER A 16 11.61 9.32 -16.11
C SER A 16 12.88 8.62 -16.61
N ILE A 17 14.06 9.20 -16.40
CA ILE A 17 15.34 8.58 -16.79
C ILE A 17 15.54 7.26 -16.05
N TRP A 18 15.31 7.23 -14.74
CA TRP A 18 15.45 6.02 -13.93
C TRP A 18 14.53 4.89 -14.43
N VAL A 19 13.27 5.22 -14.73
CA VAL A 19 12.29 4.28 -15.31
C VAL A 19 12.78 3.72 -16.65
N ILE A 20 13.33 4.55 -17.54
CA ILE A 20 13.84 4.13 -18.85
C ILE A 20 15.06 3.21 -18.71
N ILE A 21 15.98 3.52 -17.79
CA ILE A 21 17.17 2.69 -17.53
C ILE A 21 16.75 1.33 -16.98
N GLU A 22 15.80 1.32 -16.03
CA GLU A 22 15.26 0.10 -15.45
C GLU A 22 14.48 -0.75 -16.48
N PHE A 23 13.80 -0.10 -17.44
CA PHE A 23 13.14 -0.74 -18.58
C PHE A 23 14.11 -1.58 -19.44
N LYS A 24 15.36 -1.15 -19.56
CA LYS A 24 16.40 -1.84 -20.33
C LYS A 24 16.95 -3.07 -19.58
N ARG A 25 16.91 -3.05 -18.24
CA ARG A 25 17.45 -4.12 -17.38
C ARG A 25 16.42 -5.20 -17.07
N MET A 26 15.15 -4.83 -16.93
CA MET A 26 14.07 -5.75 -16.59
C MET A 26 13.67 -6.59 -17.81
N LYS A 27 13.32 -7.88 -17.61
CA LYS A 27 12.74 -8.72 -18.66
C LYS A 27 11.53 -7.99 -19.24
N HIS A 28 11.60 -7.52 -20.49
CA HIS A 28 10.64 -6.58 -21.09
C HIS A 28 9.15 -6.95 -20.90
N LYS A 29 8.85 -8.25 -20.77
CA LYS A 29 7.50 -8.79 -20.52
C LYS A 29 6.96 -8.46 -19.12
N ILE A 30 7.77 -8.58 -18.05
CA ILE A 30 7.29 -8.32 -16.69
C ILE A 30 7.11 -6.83 -16.45
N PHE A 31 8.00 -6.02 -17.03
CA PHE A 31 7.93 -4.58 -16.92
C PHE A 31 6.70 -4.02 -17.65
N ALA A 32 6.40 -4.53 -18.85
CA ALA A 32 5.19 -4.12 -19.58
C ALA A 32 3.92 -4.44 -18.78
N PHE A 33 3.81 -5.64 -18.21
CA PHE A 33 2.66 -6.01 -17.38
C PHE A 33 2.53 -5.12 -16.14
N PHE A 34 3.64 -4.86 -15.46
CA PHE A 34 3.70 -3.94 -14.33
C PHE A 34 3.27 -2.52 -14.72
N LEU A 35 3.76 -1.99 -15.85
CA LEU A 35 3.45 -0.64 -16.30
C LEU A 35 1.97 -0.48 -16.70
N ILE A 36 1.41 -1.47 -17.40
CA ILE A 36 -0.02 -1.51 -17.74
C ILE A 36 -0.85 -1.54 -16.46
N GLY A 37 -0.49 -2.41 -15.52
CA GLY A 37 -1.13 -2.46 -14.20
C GLY A 37 -1.04 -1.13 -13.46
N LEU A 38 0.13 -0.48 -13.50
CA LEU A 38 0.36 0.81 -12.85
C LEU A 38 -0.49 1.93 -13.46
N ILE A 39 -0.65 1.96 -14.78
CA ILE A 39 -1.51 2.93 -15.47
C ILE A 39 -2.97 2.71 -15.08
N ILE A 40 -3.45 1.46 -15.13
CA ILE A 40 -4.82 1.11 -14.75
C ILE A 40 -5.09 1.46 -13.28
N PHE A 41 -4.16 1.09 -12.39
CA PHE A 41 -4.22 1.38 -10.96
C PHE A 41 -4.27 2.89 -10.70
N THR A 42 -3.40 3.66 -11.34
CA THR A 42 -3.35 5.12 -11.20
C THR A 42 -4.66 5.75 -11.67
N TYR A 43 -5.19 5.33 -12.81
CA TYR A 43 -6.46 5.85 -13.34
C TYR A 43 -7.66 5.54 -12.41
N ALA A 44 -7.75 4.29 -11.95
CA ALA A 44 -8.83 3.86 -11.07
C ALA A 44 -8.79 4.62 -9.73
N THR A 45 -7.60 4.70 -9.11
CA THR A 45 -7.43 5.38 -7.83
C THR A 45 -7.58 6.90 -7.95
N PHE A 46 -7.13 7.50 -9.06
CA PHE A 46 -7.37 8.91 -9.36
C PHE A 46 -8.87 9.21 -9.40
N THR A 47 -9.64 8.38 -10.12
CA THR A 47 -11.10 8.51 -10.20
C THR A 47 -11.75 8.39 -8.82
N ILE A 48 -11.36 7.37 -8.03
CA ILE A 48 -11.87 7.17 -6.66
C ILE A 48 -11.53 8.36 -5.76
N SER A 49 -10.31 8.90 -5.87
CA SER A 49 -9.86 10.01 -5.03
C SER A 49 -10.68 11.29 -5.24
N LEU A 50 -11.21 11.48 -6.45
CA LEU A 50 -12.04 12.63 -6.83
C LEU A 50 -13.54 12.41 -6.56
N GLN A 51 -13.96 11.18 -6.21
CA GLN A 51 -15.38 10.90 -5.96
C GLN A 51 -15.92 11.78 -4.83
N GLY A 52 -17.11 12.35 -5.08
CA GLY A 52 -17.76 13.26 -4.14
C GLY A 52 -17.11 14.63 -4.02
N LYS A 53 -16.13 14.97 -4.89
CA LYS A 53 -15.50 16.30 -4.93
C LYS A 53 -15.84 17.02 -6.24
N ASN A 54 -16.31 18.25 -6.13
CA ASN A 54 -16.60 19.10 -7.28
C ASN A 54 -15.30 19.71 -7.82
N VAL A 55 -14.59 18.97 -8.68
CA VAL A 55 -13.35 19.44 -9.32
C VAL A 55 -13.51 19.49 -10.83
N THR A 56 -13.30 20.66 -11.42
CA THR A 56 -13.48 20.89 -12.85
C THR A 56 -12.19 20.63 -13.63
N LEU A 57 -12.03 19.43 -14.19
CA LEU A 57 -10.83 19.02 -14.91
C LEU A 57 -10.58 19.75 -16.24
N THR A 58 -11.57 20.51 -16.74
CA THR A 58 -11.45 21.27 -18.00
C THR A 58 -10.67 22.58 -17.85
N THR A 59 -10.28 22.94 -16.63
CA THR A 59 -9.54 24.17 -16.34
C THR A 59 -8.18 23.87 -15.74
N VAL A 60 -7.18 24.69 -16.04
CA VAL A 60 -5.84 24.55 -15.45
C VAL A 60 -5.86 24.57 -13.92
N PRO A 61 -6.60 25.48 -13.24
CA PRO A 61 -6.74 25.44 -11.78
C PRO A 61 -7.35 24.14 -11.29
N GLY A 62 -8.42 23.65 -11.93
CA GLY A 62 -9.04 22.39 -11.53
C GLY A 62 -8.16 21.16 -11.73
N MET A 63 -7.27 21.15 -12.74
CA MET A 63 -6.24 20.12 -12.87
C MET A 63 -5.24 20.14 -11.71
N ILE A 64 -4.81 21.34 -11.28
CA ILE A 64 -3.91 21.49 -10.13
C ILE A 64 -4.59 20.99 -8.85
N ASP A 65 -5.85 21.35 -8.65
CA ASP A 65 -6.61 20.94 -7.46
C ASP A 65 -6.86 19.43 -7.45
N ALA A 66 -7.18 18.84 -8.61
CA ALA A 66 -7.30 17.39 -8.75
C ALA A 66 -5.98 16.67 -8.43
N GLY A 67 -4.85 17.20 -8.91
CA GLY A 67 -3.52 16.68 -8.60
C GLY A 67 -3.23 16.70 -7.09
N LYS A 68 -3.45 17.85 -6.43
CA LYS A 68 -3.31 17.96 -4.97
C LYS A 68 -4.18 16.95 -4.23
N LEU A 69 -5.42 16.78 -4.69
CA LEU A 69 -6.36 15.87 -4.07
C LEU A 69 -5.89 14.41 -4.18
N TYR A 70 -5.42 14.02 -5.36
CA TYR A 70 -4.87 12.68 -5.59
C TYR A 70 -3.63 12.41 -4.74
N PHE A 71 -2.67 13.35 -4.68
CA PHE A 71 -1.48 13.21 -3.83
C PHE A 71 -1.81 13.19 -2.34
N SER A 72 -2.82 13.94 -1.89
CA SER A 72 -3.31 13.90 -0.50
C SER A 72 -3.93 12.55 -0.17
N TRP A 73 -4.74 11.99 -1.08
CA TRP A 73 -5.29 10.65 -0.94
C TRP A 73 -4.18 9.59 -0.90
N LEU A 74 -3.21 9.66 -1.83
CA LEU A 74 -2.08 8.74 -1.90
C LEU A 74 -1.25 8.78 -0.61
N GLY A 75 -0.94 9.98 -0.10
CA GLY A 75 -0.25 10.15 1.18
C GLY A 75 -1.01 9.53 2.36
N SER A 76 -2.34 9.67 2.38
CA SER A 76 -3.19 9.05 3.39
C SER A 76 -3.15 7.52 3.35
N VAL A 77 -3.08 6.92 2.15
CA VAL A 77 -2.91 5.48 1.98
C VAL A 77 -1.58 5.01 2.56
N PHE A 78 -0.47 5.72 2.28
CA PHE A 78 0.84 5.39 2.86
C PHE A 78 0.86 5.45 4.39
N VAL A 79 0.22 6.47 4.97
CA VAL A 79 0.10 6.59 6.43
C VAL A 79 -0.68 5.40 7.00
N LYS A 80 -1.82 5.05 6.39
CA LYS A 80 -2.63 3.90 6.81
C LYS A 80 -1.87 2.58 6.68
N ALA A 81 -1.16 2.37 5.57
CA ALA A 81 -0.34 1.19 5.36
C ALA A 81 0.75 1.08 6.43
N LYS A 82 1.46 2.17 6.72
CA LYS A 82 2.45 2.24 7.80
C LYS A 82 1.83 1.88 9.16
N THR A 83 0.66 2.41 9.47
CA THR A 83 -0.05 2.11 10.72
C THR A 83 -0.38 0.62 10.83
N VAL A 84 -0.90 -0.01 9.77
CA VAL A 84 -1.20 -1.44 9.75
C VAL A 84 0.07 -2.27 9.94
N THR A 85 1.16 -1.92 9.25
CA THR A 85 2.44 -2.61 9.40
C THR A 85 3.00 -2.48 10.82
N MET A 86 2.95 -1.27 11.40
CA MET A 86 3.39 -1.06 12.80
C MET A 86 2.54 -1.83 13.79
N TYR A 87 1.22 -1.87 13.57
CA TYR A 87 0.32 -2.69 14.38
C TYR A 87 0.69 -4.18 14.31
N ALA A 88 0.88 -4.72 13.10
CA ALA A 88 1.27 -6.12 12.91
C ALA A 88 2.62 -6.47 13.57
N ILE A 89 3.61 -5.56 13.50
CA ILE A 89 4.90 -5.74 14.18
C ILE A 89 4.75 -5.69 15.70
N GLY A 90 3.85 -4.86 16.22
CA GLY A 90 3.64 -4.66 17.66
C GLY A 90 2.82 -5.75 18.36
N ILE A 91 2.21 -6.67 17.61
CA ILE A 91 1.52 -7.84 18.17
C ILE A 91 2.56 -8.84 18.69
N ASP A 92 2.37 -9.35 19.91
CA ASP A 92 3.11 -10.53 20.36
C ASP A 92 2.55 -11.77 19.66
N TRP A 93 3.32 -12.29 18.72
CA TRP A 93 2.92 -13.46 17.93
C TRP A 93 3.09 -14.79 18.71
N LYS A 94 3.65 -14.74 19.92
CA LYS A 94 3.98 -15.94 20.71
C LYS A 94 2.75 -16.64 21.31
N ASP A 95 1.68 -15.90 21.61
CA ASP A 95 0.48 -16.44 22.28
C ASP A 95 -0.37 -17.37 21.40
N TYR A 96 -0.13 -17.44 20.09
CA TYR A 96 -0.91 -18.30 19.18
C TYR A 96 -0.36 -19.73 19.05
N ASN A 97 0.63 -20.12 19.86
CA ASN A 97 1.25 -21.45 19.82
C ASN A 97 0.85 -22.37 20.99
N GLU A 98 -0.24 -22.08 21.71
CA GLU A 98 -0.80 -22.95 22.76
C GLU A 98 -1.58 -24.16 22.20
N SER A 99 -1.17 -24.71 21.06
CA SER A 99 -1.71 -25.98 20.54
C SER A 99 -0.73 -27.13 20.73
N VAL A 100 -0.22 -27.31 21.95
CA VAL A 100 0.01 -28.65 22.53
C VAL A 100 -0.25 -28.50 24.03
N ILE A 101 -1.53 -28.47 24.42
CA ILE A 101 -1.89 -28.89 25.77
C ILE A 101 -1.33 -30.31 25.90
N SER A 102 -0.32 -30.48 26.73
CA SER A 102 0.03 -31.80 27.25
C SER A 102 -1.21 -32.28 28.01
N GLU A 103 -1.97 -33.16 27.37
CA GLU A 103 -3.02 -33.92 28.02
C GLU A 103 -2.31 -34.81 29.05
N ASN A 104 -2.04 -34.24 30.22
CA ASN A 104 -1.76 -35.02 31.41
C ASN A 104 -3.12 -35.53 31.88
N THR A 105 -3.72 -36.42 31.10
CA THR A 105 -4.84 -37.23 31.52
C THR A 105 -4.27 -38.14 32.59
N LYS A 106 -4.24 -37.63 33.82
CA LYS A 106 -4.17 -38.49 35.00
C LYS A 106 -5.35 -39.42 34.85
N ASN A 107 -5.07 -40.64 34.39
CA ASN A 107 -6.01 -41.73 34.28
C ASN A 107 -6.48 -42.06 35.69
N GLU A 108 -7.43 -41.28 36.21
CA GLU A 108 -8.25 -41.71 37.32
C GLU A 108 -9.04 -42.89 36.80
N SER A 109 -8.55 -44.08 37.15
CA SER A 109 -9.20 -45.30 36.78
C SER A 109 -10.61 -45.26 37.38
N VAL A 110 -11.61 -45.66 36.59
CA VAL A 110 -13.02 -45.72 37.03
C VAL A 110 -13.17 -46.52 38.34
N TRP A 111 -12.21 -47.40 38.61
CA TRP A 111 -12.09 -48.21 39.82
C TRP A 111 -11.84 -47.41 41.10
N ASP A 112 -11.24 -46.22 41.03
CA ASP A 112 -11.00 -45.36 42.20
C ASP A 112 -12.27 -44.66 42.68
N LYS A 113 -13.33 -44.61 41.85
CA LYS A 113 -14.64 -44.01 42.20
C LYS A 113 -15.66 -45.01 42.73
N LEU A 114 -15.33 -46.31 42.73
CA LEU A 114 -16.25 -47.39 43.12
C LEU A 114 -15.87 -48.07 44.44
N LYS A 115 -14.92 -47.51 45.19
CA LYS A 115 -14.51 -47.99 46.51
C LYS A 115 -14.87 -46.95 47.58
#